data_AF-A0A2J6JB04-F1
#
_entry.id   AF-A0A2J6JB04-F1
#
_cell.length_a   1.000
_cell.length_b   1.000
_cell.length_c   1.000
_cell.angle_alpha   90.00
_cell.angle_beta   90.00
_cell.angle_gamma   90.00
#
_symmetry.space_group_name_H-M   'P 1'
#
loop_
_entity.id
_entity.type
_entity.pdbx_description
1 polymer ?
#
loop_
_entity_poly.entity_id
_entity_poly.type
_entity_poly.pdbx_seq_one_letter_code
_entity_poly.pdbx_strand_id
1 'polypeptide(L)'
;MSGFHLHFSNRSEELADALAELLHRPLGTPLQPETVVVQSRGMERWLALGMAQRLGIWANVDTPFPNAMVDRFFNAVLPDATPALQLQPENLTFSLMQRLPELLTNPVFAPLRPYLAADDGSNLRLYQLCRRLADLFDQYTVFRPELILAWDAGEERDDWQAALWHAVNPGGVLPHRAALRQAFFERLEKGEFNHQSLPERISLFGISTLPPLHLQVFLAMARHCEIHLFLLNPCRHYWSDILSQREQLRRQETSGSDVETLHLDEGHPLLASLGQSGRSFLRQLDALDDFTPQERYVDPGCASLLTTLQ
;
A
#
# COMPACT_ATOMS: atom_id res chain seq x y z
N MET A 1 20.72 -9.55 -9.15
CA MET A 1 20.65 -8.23 -9.83
C MET A 1 19.46 -7.52 -9.25
N SER A 2 19.54 -6.24 -8.88
CA SER A 2 18.38 -5.49 -8.38
C SER A 2 17.50 -5.04 -9.54
N GLY A 3 16.19 -5.06 -9.35
CA GLY A 3 15.24 -4.61 -10.36
C GLY A 3 13.81 -5.02 -10.02
N PHE A 4 12.84 -4.29 -10.56
CA PHE A 4 11.43 -4.65 -10.50
C PHE A 4 10.99 -5.15 -11.88
N HIS A 5 10.46 -6.36 -11.95
CA HIS A 5 10.13 -7.05 -13.19
C HIS A 5 8.64 -7.40 -13.20
N LEU A 6 7.95 -7.00 -14.27
CA LEU A 6 6.52 -7.26 -14.47
C LEU A 6 6.34 -8.47 -15.39
N HIS A 7 5.50 -9.41 -14.97
CA HIS A 7 5.08 -10.55 -15.78
C HIS A 7 3.55 -10.54 -15.90
N PHE A 8 3.05 -10.51 -17.12
CA PHE A 8 1.62 -10.49 -17.42
C PHE A 8 1.16 -11.76 -18.14
N SER A 9 -0.01 -12.25 -17.78
CA SER A 9 -0.73 -13.27 -18.55
C SER A 9 -2.21 -13.23 -18.21
N ASN A 10 -3.05 -13.73 -19.11
CA ASN A 10 -4.45 -14.03 -18.85
C ASN A 10 -4.66 -15.40 -18.17
N ARG A 11 -3.59 -16.16 -17.89
CA ARG A 11 -3.64 -17.47 -17.22
C ARG A 11 -2.63 -17.57 -16.09
N SER A 12 -3.08 -18.05 -14.94
CA SER A 12 -2.22 -18.26 -13.78
C SER A 12 -1.19 -19.36 -14.04
N GLU A 13 -1.54 -20.34 -14.87
CA GLU A 13 -0.67 -21.45 -15.27
C GLU A 13 0.58 -20.94 -16.00
N GLU A 14 0.42 -20.03 -16.96
CA GLU A 14 1.53 -19.43 -17.71
C GLU A 14 2.45 -18.59 -16.81
N LEU A 15 1.88 -17.90 -15.82
CA LEU A 15 2.65 -17.21 -14.80
C LEU A 15 3.42 -18.19 -13.90
N ALA A 16 2.81 -19.34 -13.57
CA ALA A 16 3.49 -20.38 -12.80
C ALA A 16 4.63 -21.03 -13.61
N ASP A 17 4.45 -21.19 -14.92
CA ASP A 17 5.53 -21.60 -15.84
C ASP A 17 6.65 -20.56 -15.88
N ALA A 18 6.33 -19.27 -15.98
CA ALA A 18 7.31 -18.19 -15.90
C ALA A 18 8.07 -18.17 -14.56
N LEU A 19 7.37 -18.40 -13.45
CA LEU A 19 8.00 -18.53 -12.14
C LEU A 19 8.91 -19.77 -12.10
N ALA A 20 8.48 -20.91 -12.62
CA ALA A 20 9.30 -22.12 -12.67
C ALA A 20 10.58 -21.89 -13.47
N GLU A 21 10.49 -21.28 -14.65
CA GLU A 21 11.66 -20.89 -15.45
C GLU A 21 12.60 -19.97 -14.68
N LEU A 22 12.08 -18.95 -13.99
CA LEU A 22 12.89 -18.06 -13.15
C LEU A 22 13.65 -18.85 -12.07
N LEU A 23 12.99 -19.81 -11.42
CA LEU A 23 13.56 -20.59 -10.34
C LEU A 23 14.63 -21.60 -10.78
N HIS A 24 14.76 -21.89 -12.09
CA HIS A 24 15.89 -22.67 -12.60
C HIS A 24 17.23 -21.95 -12.43
N ARG A 25 17.23 -20.61 -12.36
CA ARG A 25 18.41 -19.85 -11.94
C ARG A 25 18.55 -20.03 -10.42
N PRO A 26 19.60 -20.71 -9.91
CA PRO A 26 19.76 -20.92 -8.47
C PRO A 26 20.06 -19.59 -7.75
N LEU A 27 19.72 -19.54 -6.45
CA LEU A 27 20.20 -18.48 -5.57
C LEU A 27 21.71 -18.58 -5.36
N GLY A 28 22.35 -17.46 -5.04
CA GLY A 28 23.78 -17.37 -4.76
C GLY A 28 24.21 -18.05 -3.45
N THR A 29 23.30 -18.16 -2.47
CA THR A 29 23.60 -18.75 -1.15
C THR A 29 22.93 -20.12 -0.98
N PRO A 30 23.69 -21.19 -0.63
CA PRO A 30 23.12 -22.49 -0.31
C PRO A 30 22.10 -22.41 0.83
N LEU A 31 21.00 -23.18 0.71
CA LEU A 31 19.91 -23.28 1.71
C LEU A 31 19.14 -21.98 2.00
N GLN A 32 19.43 -20.87 1.31
CA GLN A 32 18.56 -19.70 1.36
C GLN A 32 17.18 -20.08 0.81
N PRO A 33 16.08 -19.75 1.51
CA PRO A 33 14.75 -20.06 1.01
C PRO A 33 14.37 -19.14 -0.14
N GLU A 34 13.65 -19.66 -1.12
CA GLU A 34 12.93 -18.83 -2.08
C GLU A 34 11.85 -18.04 -1.36
N THR A 35 11.64 -16.77 -1.72
CA THR A 35 10.58 -15.94 -1.13
C THR A 35 9.48 -15.69 -2.17
N VAL A 36 8.29 -16.21 -1.90
CA VAL A 36 7.13 -16.06 -2.80
C VAL A 36 5.95 -15.43 -2.06
N VAL A 37 5.73 -14.14 -2.26
CA VAL A 37 4.63 -13.39 -1.64
C VAL A 37 3.30 -13.77 -2.30
N VAL A 38 2.33 -14.21 -1.51
CA VAL A 38 1.00 -14.62 -2.00
C VAL A 38 -0.12 -13.92 -1.23
N GLN A 39 -1.29 -13.74 -1.84
CA GLN A 39 -2.41 -13.03 -1.20
C GLN A 39 -3.37 -13.95 -0.40
N SER A 40 -3.24 -15.27 -0.49
CA SER A 40 -4.09 -16.20 0.25
C SER A 40 -3.45 -17.58 0.42
N ARG A 41 -3.90 -18.31 1.45
CA ARG A 41 -3.51 -19.73 1.68
C ARG A 41 -3.94 -20.65 0.52
N GLY A 42 -5.03 -20.31 -0.16
CA GLY A 42 -5.48 -21.05 -1.35
C GLY A 42 -4.48 -20.93 -2.50
N MET A 43 -4.02 -19.70 -2.76
CA MET A 43 -2.98 -19.44 -3.76
C MET A 43 -1.65 -20.09 -3.38
N GLU A 44 -1.25 -19.99 -2.10
CA GLU A 44 -0.07 -20.69 -1.57
C GLU A 44 -0.12 -22.18 -1.88
N ARG A 45 -1.25 -22.84 -1.58
CA ARG A 45 -1.41 -24.29 -1.78
C ARG A 45 -1.45 -24.66 -3.26
N TRP A 46 -2.18 -23.90 -4.08
CA TRP A 46 -2.25 -24.10 -5.52
C TRP A 46 -0.87 -24.00 -6.15
N LEU A 47 -0.12 -22.95 -5.78
CA LEU A 47 1.22 -22.72 -6.29
C LEU A 47 2.18 -23.81 -5.82
N ALA A 48 2.16 -24.19 -4.55
CA ALA A 48 3.02 -25.26 -4.03
C ALA A 48 2.83 -26.59 -4.80
N LEU A 49 1.59 -26.97 -5.07
CA LEU A 49 1.29 -28.18 -5.87
C LEU A 49 1.71 -28.02 -7.33
N GLY A 50 1.40 -26.87 -7.95
CA GLY A 50 1.75 -26.58 -9.34
C GLY A 50 3.26 -26.50 -9.58
N MET A 51 4.01 -25.95 -8.63
CA MET A 51 5.47 -25.89 -8.67
C MET A 51 6.10 -27.25 -8.42
N ALA A 52 5.57 -28.06 -7.48
CA ALA A 52 6.06 -29.42 -7.26
C ALA A 52 5.91 -30.29 -8.52
N GLN A 53 4.85 -30.10 -9.31
CA GLN A 53 4.69 -30.80 -10.59
C GLN A 53 5.70 -30.34 -11.65
N ARG A 54 5.97 -29.03 -11.73
CA ARG A 54 6.88 -28.44 -12.73
C ARG A 54 8.35 -28.67 -12.42
N LEU A 55 8.73 -28.55 -11.15
CA LEU A 55 10.12 -28.63 -10.68
C LEU A 55 10.47 -30.01 -10.08
N GLY A 56 9.48 -30.90 -9.95
CA GLY A 56 9.61 -32.20 -9.29
C GLY A 56 9.56 -32.15 -7.76
N ILE A 57 9.98 -31.03 -7.15
CA ILE A 57 9.91 -30.78 -5.70
C ILE A 57 9.63 -29.31 -5.41
N TRP A 58 8.88 -29.04 -4.34
CA TRP A 58 8.68 -27.71 -3.79
C TRP A 58 9.00 -27.72 -2.30
N ALA A 59 10.19 -27.21 -1.93
CA ALA A 59 10.70 -27.24 -0.57
C ALA A 59 11.58 -26.02 -0.30
N ASN A 60 11.74 -25.67 0.98
CA ASN A 60 12.52 -24.50 1.42
C ASN A 60 12.05 -23.19 0.76
N VAL A 61 10.73 -22.98 0.76
CA VAL A 61 10.12 -21.74 0.24
C VAL A 61 9.37 -21.06 1.38
N ASP A 62 9.63 -19.77 1.54
CA ASP A 62 8.91 -18.91 2.45
C ASP A 62 7.83 -18.14 1.68
N THR A 63 6.59 -18.22 2.15
CA THR A 63 5.41 -17.68 1.45
C THR A 63 4.66 -16.65 2.30
N PRO A 64 5.26 -15.48 2.59
CA PRO A 64 4.62 -14.47 3.41
C PRO A 64 3.47 -13.78 2.65
N PHE A 65 2.54 -13.20 3.40
CA PHE A 65 1.55 -12.28 2.83
C PHE A 65 2.14 -10.88 2.65
N PRO A 66 1.56 -10.02 1.80
CA PRO A 66 2.11 -8.69 1.52
C PRO A 66 2.40 -7.85 2.76
N ASN A 67 1.49 -7.83 3.74
CA ASN A 67 1.71 -7.10 5.00
C ASN A 67 2.93 -7.62 5.75
N ALA A 68 3.03 -8.96 5.93
CA ALA A 68 4.16 -9.57 6.62
C ALA A 68 5.48 -9.32 5.90
N MET A 69 5.48 -9.27 4.56
CA MET A 69 6.66 -8.93 3.78
C MET A 69 7.06 -7.46 3.96
N VAL A 70 6.10 -6.54 3.91
CA VAL A 70 6.34 -5.12 4.20
C VAL A 70 6.88 -4.93 5.61
N ASP A 71 6.30 -5.59 6.62
CA ASP A 71 6.80 -5.53 8.00
C ASP A 71 8.24 -6.02 8.10
N ARG A 72 8.61 -7.08 7.36
CA ARG A 72 10.00 -7.56 7.31
C ARG A 72 10.94 -6.52 6.68
N PHE A 73 10.52 -5.83 5.63
CA PHE A 73 11.32 -4.73 5.07
C PHE A 73 11.49 -3.58 6.07
N PHE A 74 10.42 -3.17 6.74
CA PHE A 74 10.49 -2.15 7.79
C PHE A 74 11.46 -2.56 8.89
N ASN A 75 11.40 -3.80 9.37
CA ASN A 75 12.33 -4.30 10.40
C ASN A 75 13.78 -4.40 9.92
N ALA A 76 14.01 -4.67 8.63
CA ALA A 76 15.35 -4.72 8.05
C ALA A 76 15.99 -3.33 7.93
N VAL A 77 15.20 -2.30 7.62
CA VAL A 77 15.66 -0.92 7.43
C VAL A 77 15.68 -0.15 8.75
N LEU A 78 14.66 -0.32 9.57
CA LEU A 78 14.45 0.35 10.85
C LEU A 78 14.31 -0.68 11.98
N PRO A 79 15.41 -1.38 12.35
CA PRO A 79 15.38 -2.25 13.52
C PRO A 79 14.99 -1.42 14.75
N ASP A 80 14.11 -1.96 15.59
CA ASP A 80 13.57 -1.34 16.82
C ASP A 80 12.56 -0.19 16.63
N ALA A 81 12.24 0.20 15.40
CA ALA A 81 11.29 1.28 15.15
C ALA A 81 9.84 0.77 15.17
N THR A 82 9.12 1.09 16.24
CA THR A 82 7.69 0.79 16.39
C THR A 82 6.91 2.05 16.69
N PRO A 83 5.64 2.16 16.25
CA PRO A 83 4.80 3.29 16.62
C PRO A 83 4.69 3.39 18.15
N ALA A 84 4.88 4.60 18.66
CA ALA A 84 4.78 4.88 20.09
C ALA A 84 3.39 4.53 20.61
N LEU A 85 3.34 3.71 21.67
CA LEU A 85 2.09 3.32 22.32
C LEU A 85 1.29 4.54 22.79
N GLN A 86 1.99 5.61 23.18
CA GLN A 86 1.37 6.87 23.61
C GLN A 86 0.54 7.55 22.50
N LEU A 87 0.85 7.28 21.23
CA LEU A 87 0.14 7.84 20.09
C LEU A 87 -0.98 6.91 19.56
N GLN A 88 -1.17 5.74 20.16
CA GLN A 88 -2.35 4.92 19.87
C GLN A 88 -3.62 5.65 20.33
N PRO A 89 -4.74 5.60 19.57
CA PRO A 89 -5.93 6.39 19.86
C PRO A 89 -6.41 6.31 21.30
N GLU A 90 -6.38 5.12 21.91
CA GLU A 90 -6.82 4.89 23.27
C GLU A 90 -5.96 5.64 24.29
N ASN A 91 -4.63 5.60 24.14
CA ASN A 91 -3.68 6.26 25.05
C ASN A 91 -3.58 7.76 24.79
N LEU A 92 -3.65 8.15 23.51
CA LEU A 92 -3.65 9.53 23.08
C LEU A 92 -4.89 10.26 23.59
N THR A 93 -6.05 9.59 23.64
CA THR A 93 -7.27 10.14 24.25
C THR A 93 -7.02 10.64 25.67
N PHE A 94 -6.40 9.82 26.53
CA PHE A 94 -6.14 10.20 27.92
C PHE A 94 -5.03 11.25 28.03
N SER A 95 -4.00 11.18 27.18
CA SER A 95 -2.96 12.20 27.11
C SER A 95 -3.55 13.58 26.75
N LEU A 96 -4.48 13.62 25.80
CA LEU A 96 -5.21 14.82 25.42
C LEU A 96 -6.12 15.32 26.54
N MET A 97 -6.84 14.43 27.24
CA MET A 97 -7.67 14.83 28.39
C MET A 97 -6.86 15.51 29.50
N GLN A 98 -5.61 15.08 29.71
CA GLN A 98 -4.72 15.71 30.67
C GLN A 98 -4.22 17.07 30.20
N ARG A 99 -3.81 17.18 28.92
CA ARG A 99 -3.17 18.39 28.38
C ARG A 99 -4.15 19.49 27.99
N LEU A 100 -5.27 19.14 27.36
CA LEU A 100 -6.20 20.10 26.77
C LEU A 100 -6.71 21.15 27.76
N PRO A 101 -7.13 20.80 29.01
CA PRO A 101 -7.62 21.80 29.98
C PRO A 101 -6.60 22.89 30.32
N GLU A 102 -5.31 22.53 30.42
CA GLU A 102 -4.22 23.47 30.71
C GLU A 102 -4.01 24.47 29.55
N LEU A 103 -4.23 23.99 28.32
CA LEU A 103 -4.02 24.74 27.09
C LEU A 103 -5.19 25.67 26.74
N LEU A 104 -6.38 25.47 27.31
CA LEU A 104 -7.58 26.25 26.97
C LEU A 104 -7.41 27.75 27.19
N THR A 105 -6.48 28.18 28.04
CA THR A 105 -6.17 29.60 28.28
C THR A 105 -5.55 30.29 27.06
N ASN A 106 -4.86 29.54 26.18
CA ASN A 106 -4.25 30.08 24.97
C ASN A 106 -5.35 30.44 23.93
N PRO A 107 -5.27 31.64 23.30
CA PRO A 107 -6.27 32.11 22.33
C PRO A 107 -6.50 31.18 21.14
N VAL A 108 -5.49 30.40 20.73
CA VAL A 108 -5.60 29.43 19.62
C VAL A 108 -6.71 28.41 19.89
N PHE A 109 -6.94 28.01 21.15
CA PHE A 109 -7.99 27.06 21.53
C PHE A 109 -9.37 27.69 21.77
N ALA A 110 -9.56 28.97 21.42
CA ALA A 110 -10.85 29.65 21.56
C ALA A 110 -12.06 28.90 20.94
N PRO A 111 -11.92 28.23 19.77
CA PRO A 111 -13.03 27.46 19.17
C PRO A 111 -13.56 26.31 20.05
N LEU A 112 -12.73 25.74 20.94
CA LEU A 112 -13.08 24.59 21.77
C LEU A 112 -13.78 25.00 23.08
N ARG A 113 -13.54 26.23 23.56
CA ARG A 113 -14.02 26.70 24.87
C ARG A 113 -15.55 26.63 25.02
N PRO A 114 -16.38 27.07 24.06
CA PRO A 114 -17.84 27.05 24.24
C PRO A 114 -18.40 25.64 24.41
N TYR A 115 -17.83 24.67 23.71
CA TYR A 115 -18.26 23.28 23.78
C TYR A 115 -17.94 22.65 25.15
N LEU A 116 -16.73 22.92 25.66
CA LEU A 116 -16.25 22.39 26.94
C LEU A 116 -16.83 23.14 28.15
N ALA A 117 -17.19 24.41 28.01
CA ALA A 117 -17.83 25.18 29.09
C ALA A 117 -19.26 24.70 29.40
N ALA A 118 -19.90 24.02 28.46
CA ALA A 118 -21.22 23.43 28.63
C ALA A 118 -21.18 22.01 29.24
N ASP A 119 -20.02 21.56 29.73
CA ASP A 119 -19.87 20.31 30.48
C ASP A 119 -20.38 20.49 31.92
N ASP A 120 -21.09 19.51 32.44
CA ASP A 120 -21.76 19.54 33.75
C ASP A 120 -20.86 19.07 34.90
N GLY A 121 -19.55 19.08 34.68
CA GLY A 121 -18.54 18.55 35.62
C GLY A 121 -18.33 17.03 35.51
N SER A 122 -19.02 16.34 34.59
CA SER A 122 -18.85 14.90 34.36
C SER A 122 -17.60 14.53 33.53
N ASN A 123 -16.89 15.50 32.96
CA ASN A 123 -15.80 15.33 31.99
C ASN A 123 -16.19 14.54 30.73
N LEU A 124 -17.50 14.30 30.51
CA LEU A 124 -17.97 13.47 29.42
C LEU A 124 -17.70 14.13 28.06
N ARG A 125 -17.92 15.44 27.96
CA ARG A 125 -17.66 16.20 26.73
C ARG A 125 -16.17 16.26 26.42
N LEU A 126 -15.34 16.43 27.45
CA LEU A 126 -13.89 16.41 27.32
C LEU A 126 -13.41 15.06 26.79
N TYR A 127 -13.87 13.95 27.38
CA TYR A 127 -13.53 12.60 26.93
C TYR A 127 -13.96 12.35 25.48
N GLN A 128 -15.21 12.67 25.13
CA GLN A 128 -15.73 12.46 23.77
C GLN A 128 -14.96 13.26 22.73
N LEU A 129 -14.61 14.52 23.04
CA LEU A 129 -13.80 15.36 22.17
C LEU A 129 -12.39 14.77 22.00
N CYS A 130 -11.71 14.45 23.11
CA CYS A 130 -10.34 13.92 23.08
C CYS A 130 -10.27 12.59 22.32
N ARG A 131 -11.28 11.73 22.48
CA ARG A 131 -11.36 10.47 21.72
C ARG A 131 -11.49 10.73 20.22
N ARG A 132 -12.39 11.62 19.82
CA ARG A 132 -12.56 11.97 18.41
C ARG A 132 -11.31 12.62 17.81
N LEU A 133 -10.58 13.41 18.59
CA LEU A 133 -9.31 14.01 18.17
C LEU A 133 -8.20 12.97 18.05
N ALA A 134 -8.10 12.04 18.99
CA ALA A 134 -7.14 10.94 18.92
C ALA A 134 -7.37 10.07 17.67
N ASP A 135 -8.63 9.72 17.39
CA ASP A 135 -9.01 8.98 16.17
C ASP A 135 -8.66 9.78 14.90
N LEU A 136 -8.83 11.10 14.92
CA LEU A 136 -8.53 11.98 13.79
C LEU A 136 -7.02 12.11 13.55
N PHE A 137 -6.22 12.23 14.61
CA PHE A 137 -4.77 12.28 14.51
C PHE A 137 -4.19 10.97 13.98
N ASP A 138 -4.68 9.80 14.44
CA ASP A 138 -4.28 8.50 13.87
C ASP A 138 -4.61 8.43 12.36
N GLN A 139 -5.80 8.89 11.95
CA GLN A 139 -6.17 8.98 10.54
C GLN A 139 -5.25 9.90 9.74
N TYR A 140 -4.82 11.04 10.30
CA TYR A 140 -3.87 11.93 9.62
C TYR A 140 -2.53 11.23 9.34
N THR A 141 -2.06 10.35 10.22
CA THR A 141 -0.83 9.59 9.96
C THR A 141 -0.91 8.68 8.73
N VAL A 142 -2.12 8.33 8.28
CA VAL A 142 -2.35 7.46 7.13
C VAL A 142 -2.75 8.27 5.89
N PHE A 143 -3.70 9.19 6.04
CA PHE A 143 -4.35 9.89 4.92
C PHE A 143 -3.79 11.29 4.65
N ARG A 144 -3.12 11.91 5.62
CA ARG A 144 -2.47 13.22 5.49
C ARG A 144 -1.07 13.22 6.12
N PRO A 145 -0.17 12.32 5.69
CA PRO A 145 1.16 12.21 6.28
C PRO A 145 1.94 13.52 6.21
N GLU A 146 1.85 14.26 5.09
CA GLU A 146 2.53 15.55 4.92
C GLU A 146 2.14 16.58 5.99
N LEU A 147 0.85 16.60 6.38
CA LEU A 147 0.33 17.54 7.38
C LEU A 147 0.89 17.24 8.77
N ILE A 148 0.84 15.98 9.20
CA ILE A 148 1.30 15.60 10.55
C ILE A 148 2.81 15.79 10.69
N LEU A 149 3.57 15.52 9.62
CA LEU A 149 5.02 15.74 9.57
C LEU A 149 5.38 17.24 9.61
N ALA A 150 4.60 18.10 8.93
CA ALA A 150 4.77 19.55 9.05
C ALA A 150 4.51 20.03 10.49
N TRP A 151 3.52 19.46 11.17
CA TRP A 151 3.25 19.77 12.58
C TRP A 151 4.36 19.27 13.52
N ASP A 152 5.01 18.13 13.23
CA ASP A 152 6.18 17.66 13.97
C ASP A 152 7.37 18.63 13.85
N ALA A 153 7.56 19.21 12.66
CA ALA A 153 8.54 20.27 12.41
C ALA A 153 8.18 21.62 13.07
N GLY A 154 6.96 21.73 13.61
CA GLY A 154 6.47 22.89 14.33
C GLY A 154 5.92 24.00 13.44
N GLU A 155 5.48 23.65 12.23
CA GLU A 155 4.73 24.54 11.33
C GLU A 155 3.27 24.75 11.80
N GLU A 156 2.57 25.74 11.23
CA GLU A 156 1.13 25.99 11.45
C GLU A 156 0.68 26.16 12.91
N ARG A 157 1.52 26.74 13.79
CA ARG A 157 1.22 26.89 15.24
C ARG A 157 -0.03 27.72 15.57
N ASP A 158 -0.53 28.49 14.61
CA ASP A 158 -1.76 29.27 14.76
C ASP A 158 -3.02 28.40 14.58
N ASP A 159 -2.89 27.17 14.07
CA ASP A 159 -3.93 26.16 14.05
C ASP A 159 -3.99 25.39 15.38
N TRP A 160 -5.21 25.23 15.93
CA TRP A 160 -5.38 24.61 17.25
C TRP A 160 -5.15 23.10 17.24
N GLN A 161 -5.34 22.41 16.13
CA GLN A 161 -5.03 20.99 15.99
C GLN A 161 -3.51 20.79 15.96
N ALA A 162 -2.79 21.61 15.20
CA ALA A 162 -1.33 21.61 15.16
C ALA A 162 -0.73 21.92 16.55
N ALA A 163 -1.23 22.96 17.21
CA ALA A 163 -0.81 23.32 18.57
C ALA A 163 -1.09 22.19 19.58
N LEU A 164 -2.22 21.49 19.45
CA LEU A 164 -2.57 20.36 20.30
C LEU A 164 -1.68 19.14 20.05
N TRP A 165 -1.42 18.82 18.77
CA TRP A 165 -0.49 17.76 18.37
C TRP A 165 0.91 18.01 18.95
N HIS A 166 1.42 19.23 18.81
CA HIS A 166 2.72 19.59 19.35
C HIS A 166 2.77 19.50 20.88
N ALA A 167 1.66 19.74 21.58
CA ALA A 167 1.61 19.61 23.03
C ALA A 167 1.68 18.15 23.53
N VAL A 168 1.26 17.19 22.72
CA VAL A 168 1.33 15.75 23.05
C VAL A 168 2.54 15.04 22.45
N ASN A 169 3.07 15.54 21.32
CA ASN A 169 4.26 15.04 20.67
C ASN A 169 5.24 16.18 20.32
N PRO A 170 5.86 16.82 21.32
CA PRO A 170 6.72 17.98 21.07
C PRO A 170 7.92 17.60 20.21
N GLY A 171 8.07 18.28 19.07
CA GLY A 171 9.16 18.08 18.13
C GLY A 171 9.17 16.72 17.43
N GLY A 172 8.03 16.01 17.37
CA GLY A 172 7.94 14.73 16.68
C GLY A 172 8.74 13.59 17.32
N VAL A 173 9.08 13.69 18.61
CA VAL A 173 9.98 12.75 19.29
C VAL A 173 9.39 11.34 19.37
N LEU A 174 8.07 11.22 19.54
CA LEU A 174 7.39 9.94 19.57
C LEU A 174 7.10 9.47 18.13
N PRO A 175 7.60 8.30 17.72
CA PRO A 175 7.38 7.81 16.37
C PRO A 175 5.90 7.47 16.13
N HIS A 176 5.32 7.98 15.05
CA HIS A 176 4.03 7.55 14.50
C HIS A 176 4.21 6.98 13.10
N ARG A 177 3.14 6.42 12.53
CA ARG A 177 3.17 5.72 11.24
C ARG A 177 3.75 6.57 10.10
N ALA A 178 3.39 7.86 10.03
CA ALA A 178 3.92 8.76 8.99
C ALA A 178 5.43 9.01 9.16
N ALA A 179 5.90 9.31 10.38
CA ALA A 179 7.32 9.49 10.66
C ALA A 179 8.14 8.23 10.38
N LEU A 180 7.62 7.05 10.75
CA LEU A 180 8.27 5.77 10.44
C LEU A 180 8.34 5.49 8.94
N ARG A 181 7.26 5.81 8.20
CA ARG A 181 7.25 5.71 6.74
C ARG A 181 8.29 6.63 6.12
N GLN A 182 8.37 7.90 6.54
CA GLN A 182 9.36 8.84 6.03
C GLN A 182 10.78 8.35 6.34
N ALA A 183 11.06 7.99 7.60
CA ALA A 183 12.35 7.47 8.03
C ALA A 183 12.76 6.20 7.26
N PHE A 184 11.80 5.34 6.91
CA PHE A 184 12.04 4.14 6.11
C PHE A 184 12.60 4.51 4.72
N PHE A 185 11.91 5.38 3.99
CA PHE A 185 12.34 5.77 2.65
C PHE A 185 13.65 6.58 2.68
N GLU A 186 13.82 7.51 3.62
CA GLU A 186 15.06 8.28 3.77
C GLU A 186 16.27 7.39 4.04
N ARG A 187 16.12 6.40 4.94
CA ARG A 187 17.21 5.49 5.30
C ARG A 187 17.54 4.52 4.18
N LEU A 188 16.51 4.10 3.45
CA LEU A 188 16.66 3.27 2.26
C LEU A 188 17.41 4.03 1.15
N GLU A 189 17.07 5.29 0.88
CA GLU A 189 17.75 6.15 -0.08
C GLU A 189 19.23 6.37 0.27
N LYS A 190 19.55 6.51 1.55
CA LYS A 190 20.93 6.60 2.05
C LYS A 190 21.69 5.26 2.02
N GLY A 191 20.99 4.14 1.82
CA GLY A 191 21.58 2.79 1.88
C GLY A 191 22.00 2.38 3.30
N GLU A 192 21.44 2.99 4.34
CA GLU A 192 21.88 2.83 5.74
C GLU A 192 21.21 1.62 6.42
N PHE A 193 21.18 0.45 5.80
CA PHE A 193 20.54 -0.74 6.36
C PHE A 193 21.29 -2.03 6.03
N ASN A 194 20.92 -3.11 6.71
CA ASN A 194 21.59 -4.40 6.49
C ASN A 194 21.08 -5.10 5.23
N HIS A 195 21.78 -4.94 4.11
CA HIS A 195 21.48 -5.62 2.85
C HIS A 195 21.45 -7.15 2.97
N GLN A 196 22.19 -7.74 3.91
CA GLN A 196 22.25 -9.20 4.09
C GLN A 196 20.96 -9.80 4.67
N SER A 197 20.09 -8.97 5.25
CA SER A 197 18.79 -9.43 5.76
C SER A 197 17.73 -9.57 4.66
N LEU A 198 18.00 -9.12 3.44
CA LEU A 198 17.06 -9.21 2.34
C LEU A 198 17.19 -10.54 1.59
N PRO A 199 16.07 -11.13 1.14
CA PRO A 199 16.11 -12.18 0.13
C PRO A 199 16.79 -11.68 -1.14
N GLU A 200 17.52 -12.57 -1.82
CA GLU A 200 18.17 -12.22 -3.10
C GLU A 200 17.12 -11.90 -4.18
N ARG A 201 16.03 -12.66 -4.20
CA ARG A 201 14.86 -12.42 -5.06
C ARG A 201 13.54 -12.64 -4.32
N ILE A 202 12.52 -11.93 -4.76
CA ILE A 202 11.15 -11.99 -4.25
C ILE A 202 10.19 -12.10 -5.42
N SER A 203 9.30 -13.10 -5.37
CA SER A 203 8.25 -13.28 -6.37
C SER A 203 6.89 -12.97 -5.76
N LEU A 204 6.20 -11.94 -6.24
CA LEU A 204 4.82 -11.64 -5.89
C LEU A 204 3.91 -12.40 -6.85
N PHE A 205 3.15 -13.38 -6.35
CA PHE A 205 2.35 -14.29 -7.18
C PHE A 205 0.87 -14.25 -6.83
N GLY A 206 0.04 -14.10 -7.87
CA GLY A 206 -1.41 -14.15 -7.74
C GLY A 206 -1.95 -12.97 -6.94
N ILE A 207 -1.28 -11.82 -7.00
CA ILE A 207 -1.69 -10.58 -6.36
C ILE A 207 -2.45 -9.73 -7.38
N SER A 208 -3.74 -9.49 -7.16
CA SER A 208 -4.57 -8.70 -8.08
C SER A 208 -4.57 -7.21 -7.76
N THR A 209 -4.23 -6.83 -6.53
CA THR A 209 -4.10 -5.44 -6.08
C THR A 209 -3.14 -5.33 -4.90
N LEU A 210 -2.48 -4.18 -4.76
CA LEU A 210 -1.73 -3.80 -3.56
C LEU A 210 -2.16 -2.42 -3.07
N PRO A 211 -2.14 -2.17 -1.76
CA PRO A 211 -2.21 -0.81 -1.25
C PRO A 211 -1.06 0.05 -1.81
N PRO A 212 -1.26 1.36 -2.03
CA PRO A 212 -0.24 2.24 -2.59
C PRO A 212 1.08 2.22 -1.81
N LEU A 213 1.00 2.21 -0.47
CA LEU A 213 2.20 2.12 0.38
C LEU A 213 2.99 0.84 0.13
N HIS A 214 2.31 -0.31 0.02
CA HIS A 214 2.97 -1.60 -0.20
C HIS A 214 3.69 -1.60 -1.54
N LEU A 215 3.03 -1.13 -2.60
CA LEU A 215 3.65 -1.01 -3.91
C LEU A 215 4.88 -0.09 -3.86
N GLN A 216 4.78 1.08 -3.22
CA GLN A 216 5.91 1.99 -3.04
C GLN A 216 7.07 1.33 -2.29
N VAL A 217 6.79 0.58 -1.23
CA VAL A 217 7.82 -0.18 -0.49
C VAL A 217 8.47 -1.22 -1.39
N PHE A 218 7.70 -2.05 -2.11
CA PHE A 218 8.27 -3.04 -3.03
C PHE A 218 9.13 -2.36 -4.11
N LEU A 219 8.67 -1.28 -4.72
CA LEU A 219 9.44 -0.55 -5.75
C LEU A 219 10.74 0.02 -5.19
N ALA A 220 10.69 0.61 -4.00
CA ALA A 220 11.88 1.16 -3.37
C ALA A 220 12.88 0.03 -3.01
N MET A 221 12.39 -1.11 -2.51
CA MET A 221 13.21 -2.28 -2.22
C MET A 221 13.78 -2.94 -3.48
N ALA A 222 13.12 -2.81 -4.63
CA ALA A 222 13.60 -3.35 -5.90
C ALA A 222 14.93 -2.73 -6.36
N ARG A 223 15.34 -1.59 -5.79
CA ARG A 223 16.67 -1.01 -5.98
C ARG A 223 17.77 -1.82 -5.28
N HIS A 224 17.41 -2.72 -4.38
CA HIS A 224 18.33 -3.46 -3.51
C HIS A 224 18.20 -4.99 -3.62
N CYS A 225 17.05 -5.51 -4.07
CA CYS A 225 16.86 -6.93 -4.38
C CYS A 225 16.05 -7.13 -5.67
N GLU A 226 16.04 -8.34 -6.20
CA GLU A 226 15.28 -8.67 -7.41
C GLU A 226 13.81 -8.91 -7.05
N ILE A 227 12.89 -8.20 -7.68
CA ILE A 227 11.47 -8.33 -7.39
C ILE A 227 10.71 -8.63 -8.68
N HIS A 228 9.97 -9.73 -8.70
CA HIS A 228 9.14 -10.13 -9.83
C HIS A 228 7.67 -10.11 -9.42
N LEU A 229 6.85 -9.33 -10.13
CA LEU A 229 5.41 -9.32 -9.96
C LEU A 229 4.74 -10.10 -11.09
N PHE A 230 4.13 -11.24 -10.73
CA PHE A 230 3.36 -12.09 -11.63
C PHE A 230 1.89 -11.73 -11.52
N LEU A 231 1.44 -10.90 -12.46
CA LEU A 231 0.12 -10.27 -12.46
C LEU A 231 -0.79 -10.93 -13.49
N LEU A 232 -1.87 -11.54 -12.99
CA LEU A 232 -2.95 -12.04 -13.82
C LEU A 232 -3.71 -10.83 -14.41
N ASN A 233 -3.61 -10.64 -15.71
CA ASN A 233 -4.21 -9.54 -16.44
C ASN A 233 -5.12 -10.10 -17.54
N PRO A 234 -6.44 -9.81 -17.51
CA PRO A 234 -7.40 -10.39 -18.45
C PRO A 234 -7.27 -9.84 -19.88
N CYS A 235 -6.55 -8.73 -20.09
CA CYS A 235 -6.42 -8.09 -21.40
C CYS A 235 -4.96 -7.82 -21.71
N ARG A 236 -4.55 -8.09 -22.94
CA ARG A 236 -3.19 -7.78 -23.46
C ARG A 236 -3.02 -6.31 -23.83
N HIS A 237 -4.10 -5.61 -24.13
CA HIS A 237 -4.05 -4.19 -24.50
C HIS A 237 -4.23 -3.34 -23.25
N TYR A 238 -3.72 -2.12 -23.29
CA TYR A 238 -3.92 -1.13 -22.25
C TYR A 238 -5.43 -0.90 -22.02
N TRP A 239 -5.86 -1.07 -20.77
CA TRP A 239 -7.28 -0.91 -20.39
C TRP A 239 -7.46 -0.14 -19.09
N SER A 240 -6.39 0.48 -18.59
CA SER A 240 -6.42 1.17 -17.32
C SER A 240 -7.25 2.47 -17.39
N ASP A 241 -7.59 2.97 -18.58
CA ASP A 241 -8.48 4.13 -18.79
C ASP A 241 -9.90 3.83 -19.25
N ILE A 242 -10.24 2.55 -19.43
CA ILE A 242 -11.58 2.15 -19.85
C ILE A 242 -12.59 2.47 -18.74
N LEU A 243 -13.56 3.34 -19.03
CA LEU A 243 -14.64 3.72 -18.12
C LEU A 243 -15.94 2.99 -18.47
N SER A 244 -16.72 2.63 -17.46
CA SER A 244 -18.09 2.14 -17.68
C SER A 244 -19.03 3.29 -18.07
N GLN A 245 -20.13 2.99 -18.79
CA GLN A 245 -21.15 3.98 -19.15
C GLN A 245 -21.70 4.75 -17.95
N ARG A 246 -21.87 4.09 -16.80
CA ARG A 246 -22.30 4.75 -15.55
C ARG A 246 -21.28 5.75 -15.02
N GLU A 247 -19.99 5.44 -15.13
CA GLU A 247 -18.91 6.35 -14.73
C GLU A 247 -18.75 7.53 -15.68
N GLN A 248 -18.94 7.31 -16.98
CA GLN A 248 -18.96 8.36 -18.00
C GLN A 248 -20.08 9.37 -17.73
N LEU A 249 -21.31 8.91 -17.50
CA LEU A 249 -22.46 9.75 -17.18
C LEU A 249 -22.24 10.56 -15.89
N ARG A 250 -21.73 9.93 -14.82
CA ARG A 250 -21.43 10.64 -13.56
C ARG A 250 -20.35 11.71 -13.74
N ARG A 251 -19.34 11.48 -14.58
CA ARG A 251 -18.30 12.46 -14.89
C ARG A 251 -18.84 13.64 -15.71
N GLN A 252 -19.75 13.40 -16.66
CA GLN A 252 -20.45 14.47 -17.39
C GLN A 252 -21.23 15.38 -16.43
N GLU A 253 -21.98 14.80 -15.49
CA GLU A 253 -22.76 15.56 -14.51
C GLU A 253 -21.86 16.37 -13.55
N THR A 254 -20.67 15.85 -13.20
CA THR A 254 -19.80 16.47 -12.20
C THR A 254 -18.82 17.49 -12.79
N SER A 255 -18.38 17.30 -14.05
CA SER A 255 -17.23 18.03 -14.61
C SER A 255 -17.59 18.94 -15.80
N GLY A 256 -18.81 18.84 -16.36
CA GLY A 256 -19.27 19.69 -17.48
C GLY A 256 -18.43 19.57 -18.77
N SER A 257 -17.47 18.65 -18.82
CA SER A 257 -16.55 18.43 -19.92
C SER A 257 -17.05 17.33 -20.85
N ASP A 258 -17.05 17.59 -22.16
CA ASP A 258 -17.43 16.63 -23.19
C ASP A 258 -16.54 15.39 -23.16
N VAL A 259 -17.18 14.24 -22.91
CA VAL A 259 -16.60 12.88 -22.88
C VAL A 259 -15.88 12.53 -24.19
N GLU A 260 -16.20 13.20 -25.29
CA GLU A 260 -15.54 13.03 -26.59
C GLU A 260 -14.08 13.47 -26.61
N THR A 261 -13.65 14.39 -25.74
CA THR A 261 -12.26 14.88 -25.72
C THR A 261 -11.26 13.93 -25.05
N LEU A 262 -11.74 12.88 -24.36
CA LEU A 262 -10.91 11.98 -23.55
C LEU A 262 -10.45 10.70 -24.27
N HIS A 263 -10.79 10.51 -25.56
CA HIS A 263 -10.49 9.27 -26.30
C HIS A 263 -10.80 8.01 -25.47
N LEU A 264 -11.99 7.96 -24.88
CA LEU A 264 -12.41 6.82 -24.06
C LEU A 264 -12.74 5.65 -24.99
N ASP A 265 -11.77 4.76 -25.19
CA ASP A 265 -11.97 3.52 -25.93
C ASP A 265 -13.14 2.74 -25.31
N GLU A 266 -14.12 2.40 -26.15
CA GLU A 266 -15.21 1.47 -25.84
C GLU A 266 -14.62 0.06 -25.66
N GLY A 267 -13.97 -0.17 -24.52
CA GLY A 267 -13.47 -1.47 -24.13
C GLY A 267 -14.57 -2.51 -23.94
N HIS A 268 -14.18 -3.76 -23.69
CA HIS A 268 -15.15 -4.82 -23.42
C HIS A 268 -16.04 -4.46 -22.21
N PRO A 269 -17.38 -4.48 -22.35
CA PRO A 269 -18.29 -3.91 -21.33
C PRO A 269 -18.22 -4.63 -19.97
N LEU A 270 -17.92 -5.94 -19.97
CA LEU A 270 -17.69 -6.69 -18.73
C LEU A 270 -16.41 -6.24 -18.03
N LEU A 271 -15.34 -5.95 -18.79
CA LEU A 271 -14.08 -5.48 -18.22
C LEU A 271 -14.25 -4.06 -17.67
N ALA A 272 -14.97 -3.20 -18.38
CA ALA A 272 -15.27 -1.84 -17.93
C ALA A 272 -16.07 -1.82 -16.61
N SER A 273 -17.02 -2.75 -16.44
CA SER A 273 -17.90 -2.80 -15.26
C SER A 273 -17.31 -3.57 -14.07
N LEU A 274 -16.58 -4.67 -14.31
CA LEU A 274 -16.06 -5.56 -13.26
C LEU A 274 -14.57 -5.33 -12.95
N GLY A 275 -13.84 -4.66 -13.84
CA GLY A 275 -12.38 -4.51 -13.77
C GLY A 275 -11.88 -3.35 -12.91
N GLN A 276 -12.74 -2.63 -12.18
CA GLN A 276 -12.38 -1.39 -11.46
C GLN A 276 -11.15 -1.54 -10.55
N SER A 277 -11.06 -2.66 -9.82
CA SER A 277 -9.96 -2.94 -8.90
C SER A 277 -8.63 -3.14 -9.64
N GLY A 278 -8.63 -3.98 -10.69
CA GLY A 278 -7.46 -4.20 -11.55
C GLY A 278 -7.04 -2.94 -12.30
N ARG A 279 -8.01 -2.15 -12.79
CA ARG A 279 -7.81 -0.85 -13.43
C ARG A 279 -7.03 0.10 -12.51
N SER A 280 -7.47 0.20 -11.24
CA SER A 280 -6.79 1.06 -10.25
C SER A 280 -5.38 0.61 -9.92
N PHE A 281 -5.09 -0.69 -10.00
CA PHE A 281 -3.76 -1.23 -9.76
C PHE A 281 -2.85 -1.03 -10.98
N LEU A 282 -3.34 -1.31 -12.19
CA LEU A 282 -2.62 -1.06 -13.44
C LEU A 282 -2.23 0.41 -13.57
N ARG A 283 -3.14 1.36 -13.30
CA ARG A 283 -2.77 2.79 -13.31
C ARG A 283 -1.62 3.15 -12.37
N GLN A 284 -1.52 2.48 -11.22
CA GLN A 284 -0.40 2.70 -10.29
C GLN A 284 0.90 2.13 -10.84
N LEU A 285 0.84 1.04 -11.60
CA LEU A 285 2.00 0.44 -12.27
C LEU A 285 2.41 1.23 -13.52
N ASP A 286 1.44 1.76 -14.27
CA ASP A 286 1.68 2.56 -15.49
C ASP A 286 2.38 3.88 -15.19
N ALA A 287 2.18 4.44 -13.98
CA ALA A 287 2.90 5.62 -13.51
C ALA A 287 4.41 5.39 -13.30
N LEU A 288 4.90 4.17 -13.58
CA LEU A 288 6.29 3.77 -13.41
C LEU A 288 6.91 3.61 -14.81
N ASP A 289 7.50 4.68 -15.32
CA ASP A 289 7.99 4.79 -16.71
C ASP A 289 9.13 3.80 -17.09
N ASP A 290 9.71 3.09 -16.12
CA ASP A 290 10.99 2.39 -16.26
C ASP A 290 10.90 0.85 -16.48
N PHE A 291 9.70 0.28 -16.62
CA PHE A 291 9.55 -1.18 -16.69
C PHE A 291 9.17 -1.71 -18.07
N THR A 292 9.94 -2.68 -18.56
CA THR A 292 9.55 -3.47 -19.73
C THR A 292 8.81 -4.74 -19.27
N PRO A 293 7.50 -4.85 -19.49
CA PRO A 293 6.75 -6.03 -19.08
C PRO A 293 7.10 -7.25 -19.94
N GLN A 294 7.11 -8.42 -19.31
CA GLN A 294 7.15 -9.71 -19.99
C GLN A 294 5.72 -10.24 -20.12
N GLU A 295 5.27 -10.45 -21.35
CA GLU A 295 3.89 -10.83 -21.63
C GLU A 295 3.80 -12.27 -22.14
N ARG A 296 2.92 -13.06 -21.52
CA ARG A 296 2.63 -14.47 -21.88
C ARG A 296 1.13 -14.69 -22.02
N TYR A 297 0.49 -13.93 -22.90
CA TYR A 297 -0.94 -14.10 -23.17
C TYR A 297 -1.21 -15.30 -24.08
N VAL A 298 -2.25 -16.05 -23.74
CA VAL A 298 -2.70 -17.21 -24.52
C VAL A 298 -4.03 -16.87 -25.18
N ASP A 299 -4.14 -17.12 -26.49
CA ASP A 299 -5.39 -16.95 -27.22
C ASP A 299 -6.41 -18.03 -26.77
N PRO A 300 -7.56 -17.65 -26.18
CA PRO A 300 -8.58 -18.61 -25.76
C PRO A 300 -9.31 -19.27 -26.94
N GLY A 301 -9.24 -18.68 -28.14
CA GLY A 301 -9.93 -19.14 -29.34
C GLY A 301 -11.46 -19.01 -29.29
N CYS A 302 -12.13 -19.36 -30.39
CA CYS A 302 -13.58 -19.14 -30.54
C CYS A 302 -14.40 -20.44 -30.61
N ALA A 303 -13.95 -21.51 -29.95
CA ALA A 303 -14.56 -22.83 -30.06
C ALA A 303 -15.88 -22.98 -29.27
N SER A 304 -16.13 -22.13 -28.29
CA SER A 304 -17.34 -22.14 -27.46
C SER A 304 -17.77 -20.73 -27.09
N LEU A 305 -19.00 -20.56 -26.62
CA LEU A 305 -19.47 -19.27 -26.10
C LEU A 305 -18.55 -18.74 -24.99
N LEU A 306 -18.05 -19.62 -24.11
CA LEU A 306 -17.14 -19.23 -23.04
C LEU A 306 -15.81 -18.71 -23.60
N THR A 307 -15.19 -19.44 -24.52
CA THR A 307 -13.88 -19.04 -25.07
C THR A 307 -13.98 -17.81 -25.95
N THR A 308 -15.11 -17.58 -26.62
CA THR A 308 -15.37 -16.35 -27.38
C THR A 308 -15.58 -15.13 -26.48
N LEU A 309 -16.06 -15.32 -25.24
CA LEU A 309 -16.21 -14.24 -24.25
C LEU A 309 -14.91 -13.94 -23.48
N GLN A 310 -14.04 -14.95 -23.34
CA GLN A 310 -12.73 -14.85 -22.71
C GLN A 310 -11.71 -14.18 -23.63
#